data_AF-A0A0W8DKR5-F1
#
_entry.id   AF-A0A0W8DKR5-F1
#
_cell.length_a   1.000
_cell.length_b   1.000
_cell.length_c   1.000
_cell.angle_alpha   90.00
_cell.angle_beta   90.00
_cell.angle_gamma   90.00
#
_symmetry.space_group_name_H-M   'P 1'
#
loop_
_entity.id
_entity.type
_entity.pdbx_description
1 polymer ?
#
loop_
_entity_poly.entity_id
_entity_poly.type
_entity_poly.pdbx_seq_one_letter_code
_entity_poly.pdbx_strand_id
1 'polypeptide(L)'
;MVAVTSNVTAHELAVTANHWEVATKETNGAARDERTTVGGLVQADWLRNGNSIDDVFSLLKLSDDGYEAFRNGKLQVLEDFITLHNREKSVDEALLKAMITGFDGESNLVSLLAKAEANPLTKAKATELETALLTKWRNDNMPPLSVWSRLKFTDDLDEVLSSGKLNMFFKYMSENYPNSERSVLERLTAKYGEGSVAQALATAKESEITREVATKLQNQQIEVWLLSQKSTGDVFKLLNVKSDDVFTQGTKLGTLSEYISVLNIKRRHGEKTSLFAVVREGFGGDGDLARVVFRVLQEPNSFSVLNTAYAYRKMLFKRWMKEAKLDPNNAFEWLFNVKETAAGPLETRIVARYTTYYNNKQGIGPLYTFKDPRRF
;
A
#
# COMPACT_ATOMS: atom_id res chain seq x y z
N MET A 1 -54.06 45.11 -0.99
CA MET A 1 -52.76 45.28 -0.31
C MET A 1 -52.83 44.55 1.02
N VAL A 2 -52.41 43.29 1.05
CA VAL A 2 -52.08 42.57 2.29
C VAL A 2 -50.85 41.75 1.94
N ALA A 3 -49.70 42.13 2.52
CA ALA A 3 -48.47 41.39 2.41
C ALA A 3 -48.57 40.15 3.31
N VAL A 4 -48.49 38.96 2.72
CA VAL A 4 -48.28 37.73 3.47
C VAL A 4 -46.78 37.47 3.46
N THR A 5 -46.10 37.95 4.50
CA THR A 5 -44.72 37.57 4.80
C THR A 5 -44.75 36.16 5.38
N SER A 6 -44.41 35.14 4.59
CA SER A 6 -44.19 33.79 5.12
C SER A 6 -42.82 33.73 5.79
N ASN A 7 -42.80 33.88 7.12
CA ASN A 7 -41.69 33.47 7.96
C ASN A 7 -41.68 31.94 8.00
N VAL A 8 -40.96 31.32 7.05
CA VAL A 8 -40.68 29.89 7.10
C VAL A 8 -39.63 29.69 8.17
N THR A 9 -39.96 28.92 9.21
CA THR A 9 -39.08 28.72 10.36
C THR A 9 -38.00 27.68 10.05
N ALA A 10 -36.86 27.71 10.74
CA ALA A 10 -35.79 26.70 10.60
C ALA A 10 -36.28 25.25 10.80
N HIS A 11 -37.42 25.06 11.47
CA HIS A 11 -38.07 23.77 11.64
C HIS A 11 -38.74 23.27 10.35
N GLU A 12 -39.35 24.15 9.56
CA GLU A 12 -39.90 23.81 8.24
C GLU A 12 -38.79 23.49 7.22
N LEU A 13 -37.63 24.13 7.33
CA LEU A 13 -36.45 23.81 6.52
C LEU A 13 -35.90 22.39 6.80
N ALA A 14 -35.93 21.96 8.06
CA ALA A 14 -35.60 20.59 8.45
C ALA A 14 -36.63 19.56 7.94
N VAL A 15 -37.90 19.94 7.88
CA VAL A 15 -38.98 19.11 7.30
C VAL A 15 -38.84 19.00 5.78
N THR A 16 -38.38 20.04 5.09
CA THR A 16 -38.06 19.96 3.65
C THR A 16 -36.80 19.17 3.36
N ALA A 17 -35.84 19.15 4.28
CA ALA A 17 -34.71 18.22 4.19
C ALA A 17 -35.21 16.77 4.34
N ASN A 18 -36.06 16.45 5.30
CA ASN A 18 -36.63 15.10 5.36
C ASN A 18 -37.50 14.74 4.12
N HIS A 19 -38.11 15.73 3.45
CA HIS A 19 -38.73 15.51 2.13
C HIS A 19 -37.72 15.22 1.01
N TRP A 20 -36.46 15.68 1.10
CA TRP A 20 -35.41 15.36 0.13
C TRP A 20 -35.09 13.86 0.16
N GLU A 21 -35.03 13.25 1.35
CA GLU A 21 -34.86 11.80 1.55
C GLU A 21 -36.05 11.00 1.02
N VAL A 22 -37.29 11.42 1.29
CA VAL A 22 -38.50 10.71 0.83
C VAL A 22 -38.62 10.76 -0.70
N ALA A 23 -38.30 11.90 -1.32
CA ALA A 23 -38.42 12.06 -2.76
C ALA A 23 -37.38 11.26 -3.57
N THR A 24 -36.23 10.85 -2.98
CA THR A 24 -35.23 10.04 -3.72
C THR A 24 -35.75 8.68 -4.21
N LYS A 25 -36.96 8.28 -3.79
CA LYS A 25 -37.62 7.04 -4.18
C LYS A 25 -38.55 7.14 -5.40
N GLU A 26 -38.89 8.33 -5.90
CA GLU A 26 -39.88 8.48 -7.00
C GLU A 26 -39.29 9.12 -8.27
N THR A 27 -39.50 8.46 -9.42
CA THR A 27 -38.83 8.73 -10.71
C THR A 27 -39.70 9.45 -11.76
N ASN A 28 -40.71 10.23 -11.36
CA ASN A 28 -41.63 10.89 -12.32
C ASN A 28 -41.31 12.39 -12.56
N GLY A 29 -41.56 12.86 -13.79
CA GLY A 29 -41.18 14.21 -14.25
C GLY A 29 -41.75 15.38 -13.44
N ALA A 30 -42.98 15.26 -12.92
CA ALA A 30 -43.58 16.30 -12.08
C ALA A 30 -42.82 16.53 -10.75
N ALA A 31 -42.30 15.46 -10.14
CA ALA A 31 -41.49 15.56 -8.92
C ALA A 31 -40.13 16.23 -9.18
N ARG A 32 -39.62 16.17 -10.41
CA ARG A 32 -38.40 16.86 -10.84
C ARG A 32 -38.64 18.37 -11.01
N ASP A 33 -39.78 18.76 -11.57
CA ASP A 33 -40.13 20.17 -11.77
C ASP A 33 -40.46 20.89 -10.44
N GLU A 34 -41.17 20.21 -9.54
CA GLU A 34 -41.40 20.72 -8.17
C GLU A 34 -40.09 20.86 -7.39
N ARG A 35 -39.18 19.88 -7.47
CA ARG A 35 -37.83 19.99 -6.88
C ARG A 35 -37.05 21.20 -7.39
N THR A 36 -37.09 21.44 -8.70
CA THR A 36 -36.38 22.55 -9.33
C THR A 36 -36.94 23.89 -8.84
N THR A 37 -38.27 23.96 -8.68
CA THR A 37 -38.97 25.15 -8.19
C THR A 37 -38.70 25.41 -6.70
N VAL A 38 -38.78 24.38 -5.85
CA VAL A 38 -38.51 24.50 -4.41
C VAL A 38 -37.03 24.79 -4.14
N GLY A 39 -36.12 24.13 -4.88
CA GLY A 39 -34.68 24.39 -4.80
C GLY A 39 -34.33 25.84 -5.09
N GLY A 40 -34.92 26.42 -6.14
CA GLY A 40 -34.73 27.84 -6.48
C GLY A 40 -35.25 28.80 -5.40
N LEU A 41 -36.38 28.49 -4.76
CA LEU A 41 -36.92 29.31 -3.67
C LEU A 41 -36.03 29.29 -2.42
N VAL A 42 -35.49 28.12 -2.07
CA VAL A 42 -34.56 27.96 -0.94
C VAL A 42 -33.24 28.71 -1.21
N GLN A 43 -32.68 28.59 -2.41
CA GLN A 43 -31.47 29.33 -2.79
C GLN A 43 -31.69 30.84 -2.76
N ALA A 44 -32.85 31.33 -3.22
CA ALA A 44 -33.20 32.74 -3.13
C ALA A 44 -33.31 33.24 -1.68
N ASP A 45 -33.77 32.38 -0.76
CA ASP A 45 -33.82 32.71 0.67
C ASP A 45 -32.42 32.82 1.28
N TRP A 46 -31.53 31.86 0.99
CA TRP A 46 -30.12 31.93 1.40
C TRP A 46 -29.44 33.20 0.91
N LEU A 47 -29.71 33.63 -0.34
CA LEU A 47 -29.20 34.89 -0.88
C LEU A 47 -29.73 36.11 -0.13
N ARG A 48 -31.04 36.16 0.18
CA ARG A 48 -31.65 37.27 0.95
C ARG A 48 -31.10 37.37 2.36
N ASN A 49 -30.84 36.23 2.99
CA ASN A 49 -30.32 36.15 4.36
C ASN A 49 -28.81 36.39 4.44
N GLY A 50 -28.13 36.58 3.30
CA GLY A 50 -26.70 36.87 3.25
C GLY A 50 -25.81 35.67 3.57
N ASN A 51 -26.31 34.44 3.39
CA ASN A 51 -25.52 33.23 3.61
C ASN A 51 -24.32 33.20 2.66
N SER A 52 -23.15 32.88 3.20
CA SER A 52 -21.95 32.60 2.41
C SER A 52 -21.99 31.19 1.82
N ILE A 53 -21.07 30.89 0.90
CA ILE A 53 -20.91 29.54 0.33
C ILE A 53 -20.57 28.52 1.43
N ASP A 54 -19.75 28.91 2.41
CA ASP A 54 -19.37 28.05 3.54
C ASP A 54 -20.58 27.77 4.47
N ASP A 55 -21.48 28.75 4.64
CA ASP A 55 -22.74 28.54 5.38
C ASP A 55 -23.65 27.55 4.66
N VAL A 56 -23.80 27.69 3.34
CA VAL A 56 -24.63 26.78 2.54
C VAL A 56 -24.05 25.37 2.53
N PHE A 57 -22.73 25.21 2.42
CA PHE A 57 -22.07 23.90 2.57
C PHE A 57 -22.45 23.24 3.90
N SER A 58 -22.38 24.00 4.99
CA SER A 58 -22.69 23.53 6.35
C SER A 58 -24.16 23.18 6.52
N LEU A 59 -25.07 24.01 5.99
CA LEU A 59 -26.52 23.75 6.00
C LEU A 59 -26.90 22.47 5.25
N LEU A 60 -26.19 22.18 4.15
CA LEU A 60 -26.36 20.95 3.39
C LEU A 60 -25.77 19.73 4.11
N LYS A 61 -24.96 19.93 5.15
CA LYS A 61 -24.27 18.87 5.90
C LYS A 61 -23.45 17.95 4.99
N LEU A 62 -22.73 18.54 4.03
CA LEU A 62 -21.90 17.80 3.07
C LEU A 62 -20.75 17.04 3.75
N SER A 63 -20.25 17.56 4.88
CA SER A 63 -19.24 16.90 5.72
C SER A 63 -19.69 15.52 6.21
N ASP A 64 -20.97 15.40 6.57
CA ASP A 64 -21.54 14.19 7.17
C ASP A 64 -21.59 13.02 6.16
N ASP A 65 -21.63 13.34 4.86
CA ASP A 65 -21.69 12.36 3.78
C ASP A 65 -20.30 11.81 3.39
N GLY A 66 -19.21 12.40 3.91
CA GLY A 66 -17.84 12.01 3.58
C GLY A 66 -17.57 12.04 2.08
N TYR A 67 -17.05 10.94 1.51
CA TYR A 67 -16.75 10.88 0.07
C TYR A 67 -18.01 10.70 -0.80
N GLU A 68 -19.16 10.33 -0.23
CA GLU A 68 -20.40 10.24 -1.01
C GLU A 68 -20.96 11.64 -1.36
N ALA A 69 -20.45 12.70 -0.71
CA ALA A 69 -20.69 14.09 -1.08
C ALA A 69 -20.35 14.38 -2.55
N PHE A 70 -19.36 13.69 -3.15
CA PHE A 70 -18.90 13.95 -4.52
C PHE A 70 -19.86 13.51 -5.64
N ARG A 71 -21.05 12.99 -5.30
CA ARG A 71 -22.07 12.60 -6.28
C ARG A 71 -23.51 12.92 -5.85
N ASN A 72 -23.71 13.40 -4.63
CA ASN A 72 -25.06 13.54 -4.11
C ASN A 72 -25.72 14.84 -4.61
N GLY A 73 -27.05 14.90 -4.54
CA GLY A 73 -27.80 16.08 -4.98
C GLY A 73 -27.48 17.35 -4.18
N LYS A 74 -26.92 17.22 -2.97
CA LYS A 74 -26.51 18.37 -2.15
C LYS A 74 -25.34 19.12 -2.79
N LEU A 75 -24.38 18.41 -3.39
CA LEU A 75 -23.27 19.06 -4.11
C LEU A 75 -23.78 19.90 -5.29
N GLN A 76 -24.73 19.38 -6.07
CA GLN A 76 -25.34 20.14 -7.17
C GLN A 76 -26.03 21.41 -6.65
N VAL A 77 -26.76 21.32 -5.53
CA VAL A 77 -27.40 22.48 -4.91
C VAL A 77 -26.37 23.54 -4.48
N LEU A 78 -25.20 23.12 -3.99
CA LEU A 78 -24.11 24.03 -3.66
C LEU A 78 -23.52 24.68 -4.93
N GLU A 79 -23.28 23.91 -6.00
CA GLU A 79 -22.77 24.42 -7.28
C GLU A 79 -23.74 25.44 -7.92
N ASP A 80 -25.04 25.16 -7.88
CA ASP A 80 -26.09 26.08 -8.34
C ASP A 80 -26.10 27.36 -7.51
N PHE A 81 -26.00 27.23 -6.18
CA PHE A 81 -25.90 28.40 -5.29
C PHE A 81 -24.65 29.22 -5.56
N ILE A 82 -23.49 28.60 -5.75
CA ILE A 82 -22.24 29.30 -6.11
C ILE A 82 -22.46 30.06 -7.42
N THR A 83 -23.08 29.44 -8.42
CA THR A 83 -23.34 30.09 -9.72
C THR A 83 -24.25 31.31 -9.58
N LEU A 84 -25.24 31.28 -8.70
CA LEU A 84 -26.15 32.41 -8.44
C LEU A 84 -25.54 33.49 -7.52
N HIS A 85 -24.73 33.10 -6.54
CA HIS A 85 -24.18 33.98 -5.52
C HIS A 85 -22.94 34.75 -6.01
N ASN A 86 -22.17 34.15 -6.92
CA ASN A 86 -20.82 34.60 -7.19
C ASN A 86 -20.78 35.83 -8.11
N ARG A 87 -20.35 36.97 -7.56
CA ARG A 87 -20.22 38.25 -8.27
C ARG A 87 -18.84 38.52 -8.89
N GLU A 88 -17.76 37.78 -8.58
CA GLU A 88 -16.41 38.15 -9.07
C GLU A 88 -15.36 37.01 -9.32
N LYS A 89 -15.62 35.70 -9.18
CA LYS A 89 -14.58 34.64 -9.39
C LYS A 89 -15.06 33.34 -10.08
N SER A 90 -14.09 32.49 -10.47
CA SER A 90 -14.33 31.14 -10.99
C SER A 90 -15.20 30.30 -10.04
N VAL A 91 -16.23 29.64 -10.58
CA VAL A 91 -17.12 28.72 -9.85
C VAL A 91 -16.29 27.58 -9.23
N ASP A 92 -15.33 27.05 -9.98
CA ASP A 92 -14.49 25.92 -9.54
C ASP A 92 -13.58 26.30 -8.37
N GLU A 93 -13.03 27.54 -8.37
CA GLU A 93 -12.22 28.04 -7.25
C GLU A 93 -13.06 28.22 -5.98
N ALA A 94 -14.29 28.73 -6.14
CA ALA A 94 -15.22 28.93 -5.04
C ALA A 94 -15.68 27.58 -4.46
N LEU A 95 -15.98 26.60 -5.32
CA LEU A 95 -16.31 25.25 -4.92
C LEU A 95 -15.13 24.59 -4.19
N LEU A 96 -13.93 24.62 -4.78
CA LEU A 96 -12.74 24.05 -4.14
C LEU A 96 -12.49 24.66 -2.76
N LYS A 97 -12.63 25.99 -2.62
CA LYS A 97 -12.47 26.67 -1.33
C LYS A 97 -13.51 26.17 -0.31
N ALA A 98 -14.78 26.07 -0.70
CA ALA A 98 -15.84 25.57 0.16
C ALA A 98 -15.59 24.13 0.60
N MET A 99 -15.13 23.26 -0.31
CA MET A 99 -14.77 21.88 0.00
C MET A 99 -13.56 21.80 0.94
N ILE A 100 -12.53 22.63 0.75
CA ILE A 100 -11.38 22.70 1.66
C ILE A 100 -11.83 23.15 3.05
N THR A 101 -12.63 24.20 3.16
CA THR A 101 -13.13 24.69 4.46
C THR A 101 -14.03 23.67 5.13
N GLY A 102 -15.03 23.16 4.41
CA GLY A 102 -16.07 22.29 4.93
C GLY A 102 -15.60 20.88 5.33
N PHE A 103 -14.46 20.41 4.81
CA PHE A 103 -13.82 19.16 5.23
C PHE A 103 -12.64 19.38 6.19
N ASP A 104 -12.49 20.56 6.78
CA ASP A 104 -11.42 20.91 7.75
C ASP A 104 -9.99 20.88 7.18
N GLY A 105 -9.87 21.21 5.90
CA GLY A 105 -8.61 21.53 5.23
C GLY A 105 -8.17 20.52 4.15
N GLU A 106 -7.11 20.91 3.45
CA GLU A 106 -6.58 20.18 2.28
C GLU A 106 -6.23 18.72 2.61
N SER A 107 -5.60 18.44 3.76
CA SER A 107 -5.28 17.08 4.22
C SER A 107 -6.49 16.13 4.18
N ASN A 108 -7.63 16.56 4.73
CA ASN A 108 -8.82 15.73 4.84
C ASN A 108 -9.52 15.59 3.50
N LEU A 109 -9.63 16.70 2.76
CA LEU A 109 -10.17 16.68 1.40
C LEU A 109 -9.40 15.69 0.52
N VAL A 110 -8.07 15.71 0.53
CA VAL A 110 -7.24 14.80 -0.26
C VAL A 110 -7.51 13.33 0.08
N SER A 111 -7.66 12.99 1.35
CA SER A 111 -7.99 11.61 1.75
C SER A 111 -9.39 11.18 1.32
N LEU A 112 -10.34 12.11 1.24
CA LEU A 112 -11.68 11.84 0.71
C LEU A 112 -11.67 11.71 -0.81
N LEU A 113 -10.91 12.55 -1.52
CA LEU A 113 -10.73 12.47 -2.97
C LEU A 113 -10.12 11.12 -3.37
N ALA A 114 -9.09 10.65 -2.67
CA ALA A 114 -8.48 9.34 -2.94
C ALA A 114 -9.47 8.17 -2.83
N LYS A 115 -10.39 8.22 -1.85
CA LYS A 115 -11.47 7.22 -1.72
C LYS A 115 -12.51 7.37 -2.83
N ALA A 116 -12.85 8.61 -3.17
CA ALA A 116 -13.82 8.92 -4.22
C ALA A 116 -13.32 8.52 -5.62
N GLU A 117 -12.02 8.62 -5.89
CA GLU A 117 -11.43 8.19 -7.16
C GLU A 117 -11.44 6.66 -7.35
N ALA A 118 -11.42 5.90 -6.25
CA ALA A 118 -11.55 4.45 -6.28
C ALA A 118 -12.98 3.98 -6.62
N ASN A 119 -13.98 4.86 -6.49
CA ASN A 119 -15.37 4.55 -6.81
C ASN A 119 -15.76 5.15 -8.18
N PRO A 120 -16.16 4.32 -9.17
CA PRO A 120 -16.52 4.80 -10.51
C PRO A 120 -17.60 5.90 -10.54
N LEU A 121 -18.50 5.94 -9.56
CA LEU A 121 -19.60 6.91 -9.49
C LEU A 121 -19.17 8.30 -9.03
N THR A 122 -18.09 8.39 -8.24
CA THR A 122 -17.57 9.65 -7.70
C THR A 122 -16.27 10.11 -8.38
N LYS A 123 -15.64 9.21 -9.16
CA LYS A 123 -14.33 9.43 -9.77
C LYS A 123 -14.22 10.71 -10.58
N ALA A 124 -15.21 11.02 -11.43
CA ALA A 124 -15.14 12.19 -12.30
C ALA A 124 -15.01 13.50 -11.51
N LYS A 125 -15.88 13.71 -10.52
CA LYS A 125 -15.86 14.90 -9.66
C LYS A 125 -14.64 14.92 -8.73
N ALA A 126 -14.19 13.76 -8.26
CA ALA A 126 -12.97 13.66 -7.46
C ALA A 126 -11.73 14.09 -8.27
N THR A 127 -11.58 13.61 -9.50
CA THR A 127 -10.48 14.00 -10.39
C THR A 127 -10.53 15.49 -10.76
N GLU A 128 -11.73 16.07 -10.94
CA GLU A 128 -11.93 17.50 -11.16
C GLU A 128 -11.40 18.33 -9.98
N LEU A 129 -11.81 18.00 -8.74
CA LEU A 129 -11.38 18.70 -7.53
C LEU A 129 -9.90 18.48 -7.21
N GLU A 130 -9.36 17.29 -7.45
CA GLU A 130 -7.92 17.02 -7.38
C GLU A 130 -7.15 17.93 -8.35
N THR A 131 -7.59 18.02 -9.60
CA THR A 131 -6.94 18.85 -10.63
C THR A 131 -7.00 20.32 -10.25
N ALA A 132 -8.12 20.78 -9.71
CA ALA A 132 -8.27 22.15 -9.21
C ALA A 132 -7.28 22.43 -8.04
N LEU A 133 -7.12 21.49 -7.10
CA LEU A 133 -6.19 21.64 -5.99
C LEU A 133 -4.71 21.68 -6.44
N LEU A 134 -4.31 20.79 -7.35
CA LEU A 134 -2.96 20.79 -7.94
C LEU A 134 -2.68 22.10 -8.71
N THR A 135 -3.67 22.57 -9.48
CA THR A 135 -3.58 23.84 -10.22
C THR A 135 -3.46 25.03 -9.27
N LYS A 136 -4.22 25.03 -8.17
CA LYS A 136 -4.11 26.04 -7.13
C LYS A 136 -2.71 26.07 -6.53
N TRP A 137 -2.17 24.93 -6.08
CA TRP A 137 -0.80 24.88 -5.52
C TRP A 137 0.26 25.32 -6.52
N ARG A 138 0.09 25.02 -7.80
CA ARG A 138 0.97 25.49 -8.89
C ARG A 138 0.90 27.01 -9.04
N ASN A 139 -0.31 27.57 -9.17
CA ASN A 139 -0.52 29.02 -9.37
C ASN A 139 -0.02 29.84 -8.18
N ASP A 140 -0.17 29.30 -6.96
CA ASP A 140 0.34 29.89 -5.73
C ASP A 140 1.88 29.76 -5.60
N ASN A 141 2.56 29.13 -6.56
CA ASN A 141 3.99 28.79 -6.52
C ASN A 141 4.41 28.11 -5.21
N MET A 142 3.58 27.18 -4.70
CA MET A 142 3.81 26.60 -3.39
C MET A 142 5.12 25.79 -3.35
N PRO A 143 6.02 26.04 -2.39
CA PRO A 143 7.17 25.16 -2.19
C PRO A 143 6.74 23.74 -1.78
N PRO A 144 7.46 22.67 -2.16
CA PRO A 144 7.15 21.30 -1.75
C PRO A 144 6.98 21.11 -0.24
N LEU A 145 7.79 21.81 0.56
CA LEU A 145 7.69 21.79 2.03
C LEU A 145 6.36 22.36 2.53
N SER A 146 5.81 23.36 1.85
CA SER A 146 4.52 23.94 2.19
C SER A 146 3.38 22.97 1.87
N VAL A 147 3.41 22.33 0.68
CA VAL A 147 2.43 21.30 0.32
C VAL A 147 2.49 20.12 1.29
N TRP A 148 3.70 19.66 1.63
CA TRP A 148 3.90 18.61 2.64
C TRP A 148 3.26 18.98 4.00
N SER A 149 3.43 20.23 4.44
CA SER A 149 2.82 20.73 5.69
C SER A 149 1.30 20.78 5.61
N ARG A 150 0.73 21.21 4.47
CA ARG A 150 -0.73 21.26 4.25
C ARG A 150 -1.39 19.89 4.27
N LEU A 151 -0.69 18.87 3.81
CA LEU A 151 -1.15 17.48 3.83
C LEU A 151 -1.10 16.84 5.22
N LYS A 152 -0.47 17.48 6.21
CA LYS A 152 -0.46 17.03 7.61
C LYS A 152 -0.14 15.53 7.76
N PHE A 153 0.95 15.08 7.13
CA PHE A 153 1.43 13.71 7.28
C PHE A 153 1.74 13.40 8.75
N THR A 154 1.26 12.26 9.24
CA THR A 154 1.52 11.77 10.60
C THR A 154 2.89 11.10 10.68
N ASP A 155 3.24 10.59 11.85
CA ASP A 155 4.44 9.76 12.05
C ASP A 155 4.16 8.27 11.80
N ASP A 156 2.92 7.90 11.50
CA ASP A 156 2.53 6.55 11.13
C ASP A 156 2.75 6.34 9.63
N LEU A 157 3.73 5.51 9.27
CA LEU A 157 4.07 5.20 7.88
C LEU A 157 2.91 4.50 7.15
N ASP A 158 2.13 3.67 7.84
CA ASP A 158 1.02 2.95 7.20
C ASP A 158 -0.08 3.95 6.81
N GLU A 159 -0.38 4.91 7.68
CA GLU A 159 -1.32 6.01 7.36
C GLU A 159 -0.81 6.90 6.23
N VAL A 160 0.49 7.24 6.24
CA VAL A 160 1.11 8.06 5.19
C VAL A 160 0.92 7.42 3.82
N LEU A 161 1.05 6.11 3.73
CA LEU A 161 0.85 5.37 2.48
C LEU A 161 -0.63 5.19 2.14
N SER A 162 -1.48 4.81 3.10
CA SER A 162 -2.87 4.43 2.81
C SER A 162 -3.83 5.61 2.64
N SER A 163 -3.48 6.80 3.13
CA SER A 163 -4.36 7.98 3.15
C SER A 163 -4.59 8.65 1.79
N GLY A 164 -3.86 8.26 0.75
CA GLY A 164 -3.86 8.91 -0.58
C GLY A 164 -3.10 10.25 -0.62
N LYS A 165 -2.69 10.80 0.53
CA LYS A 165 -1.94 12.06 0.62
C LYS A 165 -0.58 11.96 -0.07
N LEU A 166 0.10 10.82 0.07
CA LEU A 166 1.38 10.60 -0.61
C LEU A 166 1.21 10.60 -2.14
N ASN A 167 0.09 10.08 -2.66
CA ASN A 167 -0.17 10.11 -4.10
C ASN A 167 -0.31 11.54 -4.61
N MET A 168 -1.11 12.34 -3.92
CA MET A 168 -1.29 13.75 -4.22
C MET A 168 0.04 14.52 -4.18
N PHE A 169 0.85 14.30 -3.14
CA PHE A 169 2.17 14.92 -3.04
C PHE A 169 3.12 14.46 -4.16
N PHE A 170 3.14 13.16 -4.46
CA PHE A 170 3.97 12.61 -5.52
C PHE A 170 3.59 13.20 -6.88
N LYS A 171 2.29 13.25 -7.21
CA LYS A 171 1.79 13.87 -8.44
C LYS A 171 2.20 15.34 -8.54
N TYR A 172 2.03 16.11 -7.46
CA TYR A 172 2.50 17.49 -7.40
C TYR A 172 4.00 17.63 -7.68
N MET A 173 4.82 16.75 -7.10
CA MET A 173 6.27 16.73 -7.31
C MET A 173 6.64 16.34 -8.75
N SER A 174 6.02 15.32 -9.32
CA SER A 174 6.31 14.89 -10.69
C SER A 174 5.93 15.95 -11.73
N GLU A 175 4.82 16.68 -11.52
CA GLU A 175 4.35 17.71 -12.46
C GLU A 175 5.14 19.02 -12.40
N ASN A 176 5.60 19.43 -11.21
CA ASN A 176 6.18 20.76 -11.00
C ASN A 176 7.68 20.73 -10.69
N TYR A 177 8.22 19.57 -10.30
CA TYR A 177 9.62 19.35 -9.93
C TYR A 177 10.17 18.02 -10.49
N PRO A 178 10.09 17.78 -11.83
CA PRO A 178 10.38 16.47 -12.42
C PRO A 178 11.82 15.97 -12.17
N ASN A 179 12.78 16.88 -11.99
CA ASN A 179 14.17 16.53 -11.66
C ASN A 179 14.38 16.18 -10.17
N SER A 180 13.36 16.36 -9.34
CA SER A 180 13.40 16.14 -7.89
C SER A 180 12.44 15.05 -7.43
N GLU A 181 11.93 14.20 -8.33
CA GLU A 181 10.98 13.14 -7.97
C GLU A 181 11.54 12.18 -6.91
N ARG A 182 12.86 11.92 -6.94
CA ARG A 182 13.58 11.11 -5.92
C ARG A 182 13.51 11.71 -4.51
N SER A 183 13.29 13.02 -4.38
CA SER A 183 13.22 13.68 -3.07
C SER A 183 12.03 13.20 -2.22
N VAL A 184 10.98 12.64 -2.83
CA VAL A 184 9.87 12.03 -2.09
C VAL A 184 10.38 10.77 -1.36
N LEU A 185 11.08 9.88 -2.08
CA LEU A 185 11.67 8.69 -1.47
C LEU A 185 12.71 9.06 -0.41
N GLU A 186 13.61 10.01 -0.70
CA GLU A 186 14.64 10.47 0.24
C GLU A 186 14.02 11.00 1.54
N ARG A 187 12.93 11.78 1.43
CA ARG A 187 12.19 12.26 2.61
C ARG A 187 11.60 11.11 3.42
N LEU A 188 10.97 10.14 2.76
CA LEU A 188 10.38 8.99 3.44
C LEU A 188 11.44 8.14 4.13
N THR A 189 12.55 7.84 3.45
CA THR A 189 13.61 6.99 4.02
C THR A 189 14.40 7.71 5.12
N ALA A 190 14.57 9.03 5.03
CA ALA A 190 15.16 9.84 6.10
C ALA A 190 14.27 9.89 7.35
N LYS A 191 12.94 9.93 7.18
CA LYS A 191 11.99 10.00 8.31
C LYS A 191 11.72 8.62 8.94
N TYR A 192 11.47 7.59 8.14
CA TYR A 192 10.96 6.30 8.62
C TYR A 192 11.97 5.14 8.56
N GLY A 193 13.13 5.37 7.95
CA GLY A 193 14.14 4.36 7.73
C GLY A 193 13.93 3.57 6.43
N GLU A 194 15.04 3.31 5.74
CA GLU A 194 15.06 2.71 4.41
C GLU A 194 14.38 1.32 4.35
N GLY A 195 14.62 0.47 5.36
CA GLY A 195 14.03 -0.86 5.44
C GLY A 195 12.53 -0.88 5.73
N SER A 196 12.05 0.04 6.57
CA SER A 196 10.63 0.19 6.87
C SER A 196 9.86 0.70 5.65
N VAL A 197 10.40 1.71 4.97
CA VAL A 197 9.83 2.25 3.73
C VAL A 197 9.73 1.17 2.66
N ALA A 198 10.77 0.35 2.48
CA ALA A 198 10.73 -0.73 1.49
C ALA A 198 9.60 -1.75 1.74
N GLN A 199 9.37 -2.10 3.00
CA GLN A 199 8.32 -3.05 3.38
C GLN A 199 6.92 -2.44 3.22
N ALA A 200 6.79 -1.19 3.62
CA ALA A 200 5.52 -0.47 3.57
C ALA A 200 5.11 -0.19 2.11
N LEU A 201 6.06 0.21 1.24
CA LEU A 201 5.83 0.35 -0.20
C LEU A 201 5.43 -0.97 -0.85
N ALA A 202 6.13 -2.06 -0.52
CA ALA A 202 5.78 -3.38 -1.05
C ALA A 202 4.36 -3.83 -0.64
N THR A 203 3.90 -3.45 0.55
CA THR A 203 2.52 -3.69 1.01
C THR A 203 1.53 -2.77 0.29
N ALA A 204 1.88 -1.49 0.11
CA ALA A 204 1.05 -0.51 -0.58
C ALA A 204 0.84 -0.82 -2.08
N LYS A 205 1.64 -1.71 -2.69
CA LYS A 205 1.40 -2.19 -4.07
C LYS A 205 0.11 -3.01 -4.21
N GLU A 206 -0.40 -3.57 -3.12
CA GLU A 206 -1.60 -4.41 -3.15
C GLU A 206 -2.90 -3.60 -3.26
N SER A 207 -2.94 -2.38 -2.74
CA SER A 207 -4.12 -1.50 -2.79
C SER A 207 -4.23 -0.76 -4.13
N GLU A 208 -5.43 -0.72 -4.72
CA GLU A 208 -5.69 -0.03 -5.99
C GLU A 208 -5.36 1.46 -5.93
N ILE A 209 -5.64 2.11 -4.80
CA ILE A 209 -5.38 3.54 -4.59
C ILE A 209 -3.88 3.82 -4.62
N THR A 210 -3.07 3.00 -3.96
CA THR A 210 -1.65 3.31 -3.68
C THR A 210 -0.67 2.62 -4.63
N ARG A 211 -1.13 1.66 -5.43
CA ARG A 211 -0.30 0.79 -6.26
C ARG A 211 0.66 1.53 -7.18
N GLU A 212 0.17 2.57 -7.86
CA GLU A 212 0.98 3.29 -8.83
C GLU A 212 2.18 3.96 -8.18
N VAL A 213 1.93 4.78 -7.16
CA VAL A 213 2.99 5.53 -6.46
C VAL A 213 3.89 4.61 -5.66
N ALA A 214 3.32 3.58 -5.02
CA ALA A 214 4.11 2.56 -4.33
C ALA A 214 5.08 1.84 -5.28
N THR A 215 4.62 1.49 -6.49
CA THR A 215 5.47 0.85 -7.52
C THR A 215 6.56 1.80 -8.00
N LYS A 216 6.24 3.07 -8.28
CA LYS A 216 7.22 4.08 -8.71
C LYS A 216 8.29 4.30 -7.64
N LEU A 217 7.89 4.49 -6.38
CA LEU A 217 8.83 4.68 -5.27
C LEU A 217 9.66 3.41 -4.98
N GLN A 218 9.08 2.21 -5.08
CA GLN A 218 9.83 0.96 -4.91
C GLN A 218 10.89 0.78 -6.01
N ASN A 219 10.57 1.15 -7.25
CA ASN A 219 11.53 1.13 -8.36
C ASN A 219 12.66 2.14 -8.14
N GLN A 220 12.33 3.38 -7.73
CA GLN A 220 13.34 4.38 -7.35
C GLN A 220 14.25 3.86 -6.22
N GLN A 221 13.68 3.16 -5.24
CA GLN A 221 14.44 2.59 -4.13
C GLN A 221 15.41 1.50 -4.61
N ILE A 222 14.97 0.61 -5.50
CA ILE A 222 15.84 -0.41 -6.12
C ILE A 222 16.95 0.26 -6.93
N GLU A 223 16.66 1.31 -7.69
CA GLU A 223 17.67 2.07 -8.43
C GLU A 223 18.72 2.69 -7.50
N VAL A 224 18.29 3.31 -6.40
CA VAL A 224 19.18 3.89 -5.39
C VAL A 224 20.09 2.81 -4.77
N TRP A 225 19.55 1.64 -4.45
CA TRP A 225 20.34 0.51 -3.94
C TRP A 225 21.39 0.05 -4.95
N LEU A 226 21.05 -0.01 -6.23
CA LEU A 226 21.97 -0.39 -7.31
C LEU A 226 23.06 0.66 -7.53
N LEU A 227 22.70 1.94 -7.58
CA LEU A 227 23.66 3.04 -7.74
C LEU A 227 24.62 3.14 -6.55
N SER A 228 24.13 2.86 -5.35
CA SER A 228 24.92 2.79 -4.11
C SER A 228 25.70 1.48 -3.98
N GLN A 229 25.64 0.60 -5.00
CA GLN A 229 26.33 -0.69 -5.03
C GLN A 229 26.04 -1.61 -3.83
N LYS A 230 24.84 -1.52 -3.23
CA LYS A 230 24.48 -2.36 -2.08
C LYS A 230 24.56 -3.84 -2.47
N SER A 231 25.20 -4.67 -1.65
CA SER A 231 25.22 -6.11 -1.91
C SER A 231 23.84 -6.72 -1.66
N THR A 232 23.56 -7.90 -2.21
CA THR A 232 22.33 -8.63 -1.88
C THR A 232 22.24 -9.01 -0.41
N GLY A 233 23.40 -9.18 0.27
CA GLY A 233 23.45 -9.40 1.71
C GLY A 233 23.07 -8.15 2.51
N ASP A 234 23.46 -6.96 2.04
CA ASP A 234 23.06 -5.69 2.66
C ASP A 234 21.56 -5.46 2.52
N VAL A 235 21.00 -5.70 1.34
CA VAL A 235 19.54 -5.59 1.11
C VAL A 235 18.78 -6.63 1.94
N PHE A 236 19.27 -7.87 2.04
CA PHE A 236 18.67 -8.90 2.90
C PHE A 236 18.61 -8.46 4.37
N LYS A 237 19.71 -7.90 4.90
CA LYS A 237 19.78 -7.38 6.27
C LYS A 237 18.89 -6.15 6.47
N LEU A 238 18.90 -5.24 5.49
CA LEU A 238 18.11 -4.00 5.50
C LEU A 238 16.60 -4.29 5.54
N LEU A 239 16.14 -5.30 4.80
CA LEU A 239 14.75 -5.75 4.81
C LEU A 239 14.39 -6.54 6.08
N ASN A 240 15.37 -6.81 6.95
CA ASN A 240 15.19 -7.56 8.19
C ASN A 240 14.42 -8.87 7.96
N VAL A 241 14.88 -9.67 7.00
CA VAL A 241 14.28 -10.96 6.64
C VAL A 241 14.52 -11.95 7.76
N LYS A 242 13.45 -12.37 8.44
CA LYS A 242 13.46 -13.37 9.51
C LYS A 242 13.08 -14.75 8.96
N SER A 243 13.25 -15.79 9.78
CA SER A 243 12.87 -17.17 9.43
C SER A 243 11.47 -17.26 8.87
N ASP A 244 10.53 -16.58 9.51
CA ASP A 244 9.10 -16.70 9.26
C ASP A 244 8.73 -16.02 7.92
N ASP A 245 9.44 -14.94 7.58
CA ASP A 245 9.27 -14.18 6.33
C ASP A 245 9.62 -15.02 5.08
N VAL A 246 10.55 -15.99 5.23
CA VAL A 246 11.00 -16.83 4.11
C VAL A 246 9.88 -17.72 3.59
N PHE A 247 9.01 -18.18 4.49
CA PHE A 247 8.04 -19.22 4.20
C PHE A 247 6.62 -18.70 3.98
N THR A 248 6.37 -17.43 4.33
CA THR A 248 5.07 -16.78 4.17
C THR A 248 4.89 -16.06 2.83
N GLN A 249 5.89 -16.10 1.93
CA GLN A 249 5.92 -15.30 0.69
C GLN A 249 5.64 -13.81 0.96
N GLY A 250 6.14 -13.30 2.09
CA GLY A 250 5.90 -11.91 2.50
C GLY A 250 6.53 -10.89 1.54
N THR A 251 6.05 -9.65 1.65
CA THR A 251 6.47 -8.51 0.83
C THR A 251 7.99 -8.29 0.82
N LYS A 252 8.69 -8.63 1.92
CA LYS A 252 10.16 -8.61 2.01
C LYS A 252 10.86 -9.48 0.97
N LEU A 253 10.43 -10.74 0.80
CA LEU A 253 11.05 -11.63 -0.18
C LEU A 253 10.68 -11.22 -1.61
N GLY A 254 9.49 -10.64 -1.81
CA GLY A 254 9.10 -10.00 -3.07
C GLY A 254 10.09 -8.90 -3.45
N THR A 255 10.30 -7.92 -2.56
CA THR A 255 11.24 -6.81 -2.78
C THR A 255 12.67 -7.30 -3.00
N LEU A 256 13.14 -8.27 -2.22
CA LEU A 256 14.46 -8.86 -2.40
C LEU A 256 14.60 -9.56 -3.77
N SER A 257 13.57 -10.28 -4.20
CA SER A 257 13.51 -10.95 -5.49
C SER A 257 13.53 -9.96 -6.66
N GLU A 258 12.77 -8.86 -6.55
CA GLU A 258 12.79 -7.77 -7.52
C GLU A 258 14.19 -7.15 -7.62
N TYR A 259 14.83 -6.83 -6.49
CA TYR A 259 16.20 -6.33 -6.44
C TYR A 259 17.19 -7.25 -7.15
N ILE A 260 17.18 -8.55 -6.81
CA ILE A 260 18.06 -9.57 -7.42
C ILE A 260 17.84 -9.65 -8.94
N SER A 261 16.58 -9.58 -9.37
CA SER A 261 16.22 -9.64 -10.80
C SER A 261 16.82 -8.47 -11.57
N VAL A 262 16.66 -7.24 -11.08
CA VAL A 262 17.24 -6.05 -11.72
C VAL A 262 18.77 -6.08 -11.67
N LEU A 263 19.36 -6.49 -10.54
CA LEU A 263 20.81 -6.63 -10.39
C LEU A 263 21.40 -7.60 -11.43
N ASN A 264 20.78 -8.77 -11.59
CA ASN A 264 21.22 -9.78 -12.57
C ASN A 264 21.07 -9.30 -14.02
N ILE A 265 20.06 -8.47 -14.32
CA ILE A 265 19.90 -7.86 -15.65
C ILE A 265 21.03 -6.87 -15.92
N LYS A 266 21.44 -6.07 -14.93
CA LYS A 266 22.55 -5.12 -15.05
C LYS A 266 23.91 -5.82 -15.18
N ARG A 267 24.07 -6.98 -14.53
CA ARG A 267 25.28 -7.84 -14.63
C ARG A 267 25.24 -8.79 -15.84
N ARG A 268 25.06 -8.25 -17.05
CA ARG A 268 24.90 -9.08 -18.28
C ARG A 268 26.01 -10.12 -18.49
N HIS A 269 27.24 -9.79 -18.13
CA HIS A 269 28.42 -10.65 -18.29
C HIS A 269 29.04 -11.11 -16.95
N GLY A 270 28.38 -10.83 -15.82
CA GLY A 270 28.87 -11.17 -14.49
C GLY A 270 28.19 -12.40 -13.90
N GLU A 271 28.69 -12.88 -12.76
CA GLU A 271 28.03 -13.93 -12.00
C GLU A 271 26.65 -13.47 -11.51
N LYS A 272 25.64 -14.27 -11.83
CA LYS A 272 24.26 -14.07 -11.39
C LYS A 272 24.04 -14.73 -10.04
N THR A 273 23.21 -14.12 -9.21
CA THR A 273 22.76 -14.72 -7.95
C THR A 273 21.29 -15.12 -8.03
N SER A 274 20.81 -15.86 -7.04
CA SER A 274 19.40 -16.29 -6.94
C SER A 274 18.86 -15.96 -5.57
N LEU A 275 17.54 -15.83 -5.44
CA LEU A 275 16.88 -15.63 -4.15
C LEU A 275 17.31 -16.69 -3.13
N PHE A 276 17.38 -17.96 -3.55
CA PHE A 276 17.86 -19.05 -2.70
C PHE A 276 19.29 -18.86 -2.22
N ALA A 277 20.21 -18.43 -3.09
CA ALA A 277 21.59 -18.18 -2.70
C ALA A 277 21.69 -17.03 -1.67
N VAL A 278 20.94 -15.95 -1.91
CA VAL A 278 20.93 -14.79 -1.00
C VAL A 278 20.31 -15.14 0.35
N VAL A 279 19.18 -15.85 0.36
CA VAL A 279 18.55 -16.33 1.60
C VAL A 279 19.48 -17.27 2.36
N ARG A 280 20.11 -18.24 1.67
CA ARG A 280 21.09 -19.15 2.28
C ARG A 280 22.23 -18.41 2.96
N GLU A 281 22.88 -17.49 2.25
CA GLU A 281 23.97 -16.70 2.82
C GLU A 281 23.48 -15.76 3.94
N GLY A 282 22.29 -15.18 3.77
CA GLY A 282 21.67 -14.31 4.77
C GLY A 282 21.40 -14.99 6.12
N PHE A 283 21.11 -16.29 6.12
CA PHE A 283 20.94 -17.09 7.34
C PHE A 283 22.24 -17.67 7.92
N GLY A 284 23.40 -17.49 7.27
CA GLY A 284 24.67 -18.06 7.74
C GLY A 284 25.15 -19.29 6.96
N GLY A 285 24.48 -19.64 5.86
CA GLY A 285 24.89 -20.70 4.95
C GLY A 285 23.98 -21.93 4.95
N ASP A 286 24.51 -23.03 4.45
CA ASP A 286 23.76 -24.27 4.21
C ASP A 286 23.20 -24.90 5.50
N GLY A 287 24.01 -25.00 6.56
CA GLY A 287 23.59 -25.57 7.84
C GLY A 287 22.53 -24.75 8.55
N ASP A 288 22.72 -23.44 8.64
CA ASP A 288 21.78 -22.56 9.35
C ASP A 288 20.44 -22.43 8.64
N LEU A 289 20.44 -22.31 7.30
CA LEU A 289 19.19 -22.37 6.54
C LEU A 289 18.52 -23.74 6.69
N ALA A 290 19.28 -24.84 6.74
CA ALA A 290 18.71 -26.17 6.98
C ALA A 290 18.05 -26.27 8.37
N ARG A 291 18.67 -25.72 9.41
CA ARG A 291 18.06 -25.65 10.75
C ARG A 291 16.74 -24.88 10.72
N VAL A 292 16.72 -23.71 10.09
CA VAL A 292 15.50 -22.89 9.95
C VAL A 292 14.40 -23.67 9.23
N VAL A 293 14.69 -24.26 8.06
CA VAL A 293 13.73 -25.05 7.28
C VAL A 293 13.18 -26.24 8.08
N PHE A 294 14.03 -26.96 8.81
CA PHE A 294 13.61 -28.16 9.55
C PHE A 294 12.84 -27.84 10.84
N ARG A 295 13.02 -26.67 11.45
CA ARG A 295 12.16 -26.20 12.55
C ARG A 295 10.74 -25.96 12.06
N VAL A 296 10.58 -25.23 10.94
CA VAL A 296 9.27 -24.96 10.33
C VAL A 296 8.55 -26.24 9.94
N LEU A 297 9.27 -27.25 9.44
CA LEU A 297 8.70 -28.55 9.10
C LEU A 297 8.28 -29.40 10.32
N GLN A 298 8.67 -29.04 11.54
CA GLN A 298 8.29 -29.76 12.78
C GLN A 298 7.13 -29.12 13.52
N GLU A 299 6.89 -27.84 13.29
CA GLU A 299 5.84 -27.10 13.98
C GLU A 299 4.54 -27.13 13.17
N PRO A 300 3.36 -27.09 13.83
CA PRO A 300 2.10 -26.89 13.14
C PRO A 300 2.13 -25.60 12.35
N ASN A 301 2.04 -25.70 11.02
CA ASN A 301 2.12 -24.58 10.11
C ASN A 301 1.09 -24.71 8.99
N SER A 302 0.78 -23.59 8.33
CA SER A 302 -0.11 -23.61 7.18
C SER A 302 0.46 -24.44 6.03
N PHE A 303 -0.42 -24.99 5.20
CA PHE A 303 -0.01 -25.78 4.03
C PHE A 303 0.94 -24.99 3.09
N SER A 304 0.70 -23.69 2.91
CA SER A 304 1.54 -22.80 2.12
C SER A 304 2.97 -22.70 2.67
N VAL A 305 3.10 -22.49 3.97
CA VAL A 305 4.38 -22.41 4.68
C VAL A 305 5.16 -23.72 4.54
N LEU A 306 4.49 -24.85 4.75
CA LEU A 306 5.10 -26.18 4.62
C LEU A 306 5.56 -26.46 3.19
N ASN A 307 4.78 -26.10 2.18
CA ASN A 307 5.18 -26.25 0.77
C ASN A 307 6.45 -25.46 0.44
N THR A 308 6.52 -24.22 0.90
CA THR A 308 7.71 -23.39 0.72
C THR A 308 8.92 -24.00 1.44
N ALA A 309 8.75 -24.45 2.68
CA ALA A 309 9.81 -25.14 3.43
C ALA A 309 10.29 -26.42 2.74
N TYR A 310 9.37 -27.23 2.19
CA TYR A 310 9.74 -28.40 1.40
C TYR A 310 10.50 -28.04 0.11
N ALA A 311 10.14 -26.94 -0.54
CA ALA A 311 10.87 -26.43 -1.71
C ALA A 311 12.31 -26.04 -1.32
N TYR A 312 12.50 -25.26 -0.25
CA TYR A 312 13.83 -24.88 0.25
C TYR A 312 14.66 -26.11 0.66
N ARG A 313 14.07 -27.09 1.36
CA ARG A 313 14.75 -28.37 1.67
C ARG A 313 15.22 -29.07 0.41
N LYS A 314 14.37 -29.14 -0.62
CA LYS A 314 14.72 -29.77 -1.91
C LYS A 314 15.84 -29.00 -2.62
N MET A 315 15.86 -27.67 -2.53
CA MET A 315 16.93 -26.83 -3.10
C MET A 315 18.27 -27.04 -2.37
N LEU A 316 18.25 -27.09 -1.03
CA LEU A 316 19.42 -27.46 -0.22
C LEU A 316 19.96 -28.83 -0.63
N PHE A 317 19.11 -29.86 -0.64
CA PHE A 317 19.55 -31.22 -0.99
C PHE A 317 20.11 -31.33 -2.41
N LYS A 318 19.49 -30.64 -3.38
CA LYS A 318 20.01 -30.57 -4.75
C LYS A 318 21.36 -29.86 -4.82
N ARG A 319 21.57 -28.81 -4.02
CA ARG A 319 22.85 -28.11 -3.92
C ARG A 319 23.90 -29.02 -3.30
N TRP A 320 23.60 -29.65 -2.17
CA TRP A 320 24.49 -30.55 -1.45
C TRP A 320 24.94 -31.73 -2.32
N MET A 321 24.04 -32.32 -3.11
CA MET A 321 24.40 -33.37 -4.09
C MET A 321 25.39 -32.93 -5.17
N LYS A 322 25.47 -31.62 -5.47
CA LYS A 322 26.43 -31.08 -6.44
C LYS A 322 27.77 -30.76 -5.79
N GLU A 323 27.82 -30.71 -4.46
CA GLU A 323 29.05 -30.45 -3.74
C GLU A 323 29.87 -31.74 -3.69
N ALA A 324 30.96 -31.78 -4.46
CA ALA A 324 31.76 -32.98 -4.65
C ALA A 324 32.33 -33.56 -3.35
N LYS A 325 32.47 -32.72 -2.32
CA LYS A 325 33.02 -33.09 -1.02
C LYS A 325 31.95 -33.47 0.01
N LEU A 326 30.67 -33.45 -0.32
CA LEU A 326 29.60 -33.70 0.65
C LEU A 326 28.93 -35.05 0.39
N ASP A 327 29.04 -35.94 1.38
CA ASP A 327 28.34 -37.21 1.43
C ASP A 327 27.71 -37.42 2.82
N PRO A 328 26.89 -38.47 3.02
CA PRO A 328 26.28 -38.73 4.31
C PRO A 328 27.25 -38.89 5.50
N ASN A 329 28.48 -39.36 5.27
CA ASN A 329 29.44 -39.65 6.34
C ASN A 329 30.09 -38.37 6.89
N ASN A 330 30.27 -37.35 6.06
CA ASN A 330 30.87 -36.08 6.47
C ASN A 330 29.88 -34.92 6.62
N ALA A 331 28.58 -35.18 6.41
CA ALA A 331 27.54 -34.16 6.44
C ALA A 331 27.47 -33.38 7.76
N PHE A 332 27.73 -34.01 8.91
CA PHE A 332 27.74 -33.32 10.21
C PHE A 332 28.84 -32.26 10.29
N GLU A 333 30.06 -32.62 9.90
CA GLU A 333 31.20 -31.71 9.93
C GLU A 333 31.03 -30.60 8.90
N TRP A 334 30.56 -30.93 7.69
CA TRP A 334 30.42 -29.96 6.60
C TRP A 334 29.28 -28.96 6.85
N LEU A 335 28.11 -29.43 7.30
CA LEU A 335 26.94 -28.56 7.47
C LEU A 335 26.98 -27.78 8.78
N PHE A 336 27.49 -28.38 9.84
CA PHE A 336 27.29 -27.88 11.20
C PHE A 336 28.58 -27.67 11.98
N ASN A 337 29.74 -28.03 11.41
CA ASN A 337 31.04 -27.98 12.07
C ASN A 337 31.07 -28.74 13.40
N VAL A 338 30.38 -29.90 13.46
CA VAL A 338 30.36 -30.79 14.62
C VAL A 338 30.55 -32.25 14.18
N LYS A 339 31.04 -33.09 15.10
CA LYS A 339 31.03 -34.54 14.92
C LYS A 339 29.62 -35.09 15.12
N GLU A 340 29.32 -36.24 14.50
CA GLU A 340 28.02 -36.93 14.67
C GLU A 340 27.67 -37.18 16.15
N THR A 341 28.65 -37.58 16.96
CA THR A 341 28.46 -37.84 18.40
C THR A 341 28.13 -36.60 19.23
N ALA A 342 28.39 -35.41 18.71
CA ALA A 342 28.11 -34.13 19.34
C ALA A 342 26.90 -33.41 18.71
N ALA A 343 26.29 -33.99 17.68
CA ALA A 343 25.20 -33.37 16.95
C ALA A 343 23.89 -33.41 17.74
N GLY A 344 23.11 -32.33 17.65
CA GLY A 344 21.79 -32.26 18.26
C GLY A 344 20.74 -33.12 17.54
N PRO A 345 19.53 -33.26 18.12
CA PRO A 345 18.43 -33.98 17.50
C PRO A 345 18.02 -33.39 16.14
N LEU A 346 18.13 -32.07 15.98
CA LEU A 346 17.76 -31.38 14.75
C LEU A 346 18.77 -31.68 13.63
N GLU A 347 20.06 -31.53 13.90
CA GLU A 347 21.15 -31.86 12.97
C GLU A 347 21.08 -33.32 12.54
N THR A 348 20.88 -34.24 13.49
CA THR A 348 20.73 -35.68 13.22
C THR A 348 19.59 -35.95 12.25
N ARG A 349 18.45 -35.28 12.44
CA ARG A 349 17.30 -35.41 11.53
C ARG A 349 17.58 -34.84 10.14
N ILE A 350 18.30 -33.72 10.06
CA ILE A 350 18.68 -33.11 8.77
C ILE A 350 19.56 -34.09 7.99
N VAL A 351 20.63 -34.60 8.61
CA VAL A 351 21.55 -35.56 7.98
C VAL A 351 20.80 -36.83 7.58
N ALA A 352 20.00 -37.44 8.45
CA ALA A 352 19.24 -38.64 8.11
C ALA A 352 18.30 -38.46 6.89
N ARG A 353 17.65 -37.29 6.78
CA ARG A 353 16.80 -36.97 5.62
C ARG A 353 17.63 -36.74 4.36
N TYR A 354 18.80 -36.13 4.47
CA TYR A 354 19.72 -35.99 3.35
C TYR A 354 20.29 -37.35 2.91
N THR A 355 20.72 -38.22 3.83
CA THR A 355 21.19 -39.59 3.53
C THR A 355 20.16 -40.38 2.74
N THR A 356 18.88 -40.31 3.15
CA THR A 356 17.79 -40.94 2.40
C THR A 356 17.69 -40.39 0.98
N TYR A 357 17.77 -39.06 0.82
CA TYR A 357 17.72 -38.41 -0.48
C TYR A 357 18.93 -38.78 -1.36
N TYR A 358 20.13 -38.81 -0.77
CA TYR A 358 21.39 -39.16 -1.41
C TYR A 358 21.36 -40.60 -1.94
N ASN A 359 21.04 -41.57 -1.08
CA ASN A 359 20.97 -42.99 -1.46
C ASN A 359 19.96 -43.23 -2.59
N ASN A 360 18.76 -42.65 -2.48
CA ASN A 360 17.74 -42.73 -3.52
C ASN A 360 18.22 -42.15 -4.87
N LYS A 361 19.06 -41.11 -4.86
CA LYS A 361 19.60 -40.49 -6.07
C LYS A 361 20.79 -41.24 -6.68
N GLN A 362 21.55 -41.95 -5.87
CA GLN A 362 22.64 -42.81 -6.32
C GLN A 362 22.15 -44.20 -6.79
N GLY A 363 20.84 -44.49 -6.70
CA GLY A 363 20.30 -45.82 -7.01
C GLY A 363 20.62 -46.87 -5.95
N ILE A 364 21.08 -46.43 -4.78
CA ILE A 364 21.29 -47.28 -3.60
C ILE A 364 19.91 -47.46 -2.98
N GLY A 365 19.28 -48.61 -3.22
CA GLY A 365 17.99 -48.95 -2.62
C GLY A 365 18.00 -48.82 -1.09
N PRO A 366 16.83 -48.70 -0.43
CA PRO A 366 16.78 -48.54 1.02
C PRO A 366 17.57 -49.67 1.68
N LEU A 367 18.62 -49.31 2.43
CA LEU A 367 19.36 -50.24 3.27
C LEU A 367 18.41 -50.69 4.38
N TYR A 368 17.65 -51.75 4.12
CA TYR A 368 17.03 -52.54 5.16
C TYR A 368 18.18 -53.10 6.01
N THR A 369 18.45 -52.45 7.15
CA THR A 369 19.25 -53.08 8.18
C THR A 369 18.40 -54.19 8.77
N PHE A 370 18.58 -55.41 8.26
CA PHE A 370 18.04 -56.61 8.87
C PHE A 370 18.73 -56.76 10.23
N LYS A 371 18.08 -56.31 11.30
CA LYS A 371 18.42 -56.76 12.66
C LYS A 371 18.06 -58.24 12.71
N ASP A 372 19.05 -59.10 12.50
CA ASP A 372 18.92 -60.55 12.69
C ASP A 372 18.52 -60.84 14.15
N PRO A 373 17.30 -61.33 14.42
CA PRO A 373 16.86 -61.71 15.76
C PRO A 373 17.00 -63.22 15.91
N ARG A 374 18.22 -63.76 15.82
CA ARG A 374 18.50 -65.14 16.23
C ARG A 374 19.84 -65.28 16.94
N ARG A 375 19.86 -64.85 18.19
CA ARG A 375 20.58 -65.54 19.28
C ARG A 375 19.70 -65.52 20.52
N PHE A 376 18.96 -66.60 20.70
CA PHE A 376 18.55 -67.11 22.01
C PHE A 376 19.41 -68.34 22.30
#